data_AF-A0A4V0IC32-F1
#
_entry.id   AF-A0A4V0IC32-F1
#
_cell.length_a   1.000
_cell.length_b   1.000
_cell.length_c   1.000
_cell.angle_alpha   90.00
_cell.angle_beta   90.00
_cell.angle_gamma   90.00
#
_symmetry.space_group_name_H-M   'P 1'
#
loop_
_entity.id
_entity.type
_entity.pdbx_description
1 polymer ?
#
loop_
_entity_poly.entity_id
_entity_poly.type
_entity_poly.pdbx_seq_one_letter_code
_entity_poly.pdbx_strand_id
1 'polypeptide(L)' 'MGLNVAKEVAALQRMTPKELARKFADLFGEPTNARNRTRLVRRIAGSSNPSPRVSTDDDVLAALDAVMRRG' A
#
# COMPACT_ATOMS: atom_id res chain seq x y z
N MET A 1 14.15 -0.83 -12.38
CA MET A 1 13.71 0.58 -12.21
C MET A 1 13.03 0.67 -10.86
N GLY A 2 13.58 1.45 -9.92
CA GLY A 2 13.14 1.47 -8.52
C GLY A 2 11.73 2.00 -8.37
N LEU A 3 10.79 1.14 -7.98
CA LEU A 3 9.43 1.52 -7.63
C LEU A 3 9.49 2.35 -6.35
N ASN A 4 9.26 3.66 -6.50
CA ASN A 4 9.24 4.56 -5.36
C ASN A 4 7.95 4.30 -4.57
N VAL A 5 8.09 3.56 -3.46
CA VAL A 5 7.00 3.20 -2.54
C VAL A 5 6.13 4.40 -2.19
N ALA A 6 6.71 5.61 -2.03
CA ALA A 6 5.94 6.82 -1.72
C ALA A 6 4.97 7.22 -2.85
N LYS A 7 5.34 7.02 -4.12
CA LYS A 7 4.44 7.28 -5.26
C LYS A 7 3.29 6.28 -5.31
N GLU A 8 3.58 5.00 -5.05
CA GLU A 8 2.54 3.98 -4.99
C GLU A 8 1.59 4.22 -3.82
N VAL A 9 2.11 4.51 -2.63
CA VAL A 9 1.31 4.87 -1.45
C VAL A 9 0.46 6.10 -1.72
N ALA A 10 1.01 7.14 -2.36
CA ALA A 10 0.24 8.34 -2.74
C ALA A 10 -0.86 8.04 -3.77
N ALA A 11 -0.62 7.14 -4.73
CA ALA A 11 -1.64 6.71 -5.68
C ALA A 11 -2.74 5.90 -4.98
N LEU A 12 -2.36 4.98 -4.09
CA LEU A 12 -3.27 4.17 -3.28
C LEU A 12 -4.08 5.04 -2.30
N GLN A 13 -3.51 6.13 -1.77
CA GLN A 13 -4.17 7.15 -0.93
C GLN A 13 -5.27 7.95 -1.67
N ARG A 14 -5.29 7.94 -3.01
CA ARG A 14 -6.35 8.59 -3.80
C ARG A 14 -7.51 7.65 -4.13
N MET A 15 -7.32 6.34 -4.02
CA MET A 15 -8.34 5.33 -4.32
C MET A 15 -9.34 5.19 -3.18
N THR A 16 -10.60 4.89 -3.46
CA THR A 16 -11.60 4.58 -2.43
C THR A 16 -11.29 3.25 -1.73
N PRO A 17 -11.84 2.99 -0.52
CA PRO A 17 -11.69 1.70 0.16
C PRO A 17 -12.14 0.51 -0.70
N LYS A 18 -13.16 0.70 -1.54
CA LYS A 18 -13.67 -0.33 -2.46
C LYS A 18 -12.68 -0.64 -3.58
N GLU A 19 -12.04 0.37 -4.15
CA GLU A 19 -10.99 0.20 -5.18
C GLU A 19 -9.74 -0.44 -4.60
N LEU A 20 -9.35 -0.06 -3.38
CA LEU A 20 -8.26 -0.71 -2.65
C LEU A 20 -8.56 -2.20 -2.38
N ALA A 21 -9.78 -2.53 -1.96
CA ALA A 21 -10.17 -3.91 -1.73
C ALA A 21 -10.16 -4.74 -3.03
N ARG A 22 -10.58 -4.14 -4.15
CA ARG A 22 -10.51 -4.78 -5.47
C ARG A 22 -9.07 -5.01 -5.92
N LYS A 23 -8.19 -4.00 -5.81
CA LYS A 23 -6.76 -4.15 -6.09
C LYS A 23 -6.09 -5.19 -5.22
N PHE A 24 -6.47 -5.24 -3.94
CA PHE A 24 -6.00 -6.29 -3.04
C PHE A 24 -6.43 -7.66 -3.54
N ALA A 25 -7.69 -7.84 -3.92
CA ALA A 25 -8.17 -9.10 -4.48
C ALA A 25 -7.49 -9.47 -5.81
N ASP A 26 -7.22 -8.49 -6.69
CA ASP A 26 -6.50 -8.72 -7.95
C ASP A 26 -5.03 -9.13 -7.72
N LEU A 27 -4.37 -8.57 -6.70
CA LEU A 27 -2.97 -8.86 -6.39
C LEU A 27 -2.77 -10.15 -5.58
N PHE A 28 -3.67 -10.42 -4.65
CA PHE A 28 -3.56 -11.55 -3.72
C PHE A 28 -4.48 -12.72 -4.06
N GLY A 29 -5.40 -12.55 -5.01
CA GLY A 29 -6.42 -13.55 -5.33
C GLY A 29 -7.52 -13.71 -4.29
N GLU A 30 -7.48 -12.97 -3.18
CA GLU A 30 -8.41 -13.09 -2.05
C GLU A 30 -9.26 -11.83 -1.88
N PRO A 31 -10.60 -11.94 -1.86
CA PRO A 31 -11.46 -10.82 -1.51
C PRO A 31 -11.26 -10.44 -0.04
N THR A 32 -11.02 -9.16 0.21
CA THR A 32 -10.87 -8.63 1.56
C THR A 32 -12.13 -7.89 2.00
N ASN A 33 -12.66 -8.27 3.16
CA ASN A 33 -13.75 -7.54 3.82
C ASN A 33 -13.23 -6.34 4.65
N ALA A 34 -11.92 -6.08 4.62
CA ALA A 34 -11.33 -5.00 5.40
C ALA A 34 -11.79 -3.64 4.85
N ARG A 35 -12.50 -2.86 5.68
CA ARG A 35 -12.87 -1.47 5.38
C ARG A 35 -11.81 -0.45 5.79
N ASN A 36 -10.74 -0.91 6.46
CA ASN A 36 -9.65 -0.05 6.89
C ASN A 36 -8.72 0.25 5.71
N ARG A 37 -8.86 1.47 5.19
CA ARG A 37 -8.07 2.01 4.09
C ARG A 37 -6.56 1.85 4.33
N THR A 38 -6.05 2.29 5.48
CA THR A 38 -4.62 2.23 5.83
C THR A 38 -4.10 0.80 5.82
N ARG A 39 -4.89 -0.16 6.32
CA ARG A 39 -4.55 -1.59 6.31
C ARG A 39 -4.41 -2.13 4.88
N LEU A 40 -5.28 -1.73 3.96
CA LEU A 40 -5.22 -2.14 2.55
C LEU A 40 -4.02 -1.53 1.84
N VAL A 41 -3.79 -0.21 2.00
CA VAL A 41 -2.66 0.48 1.38
C VAL A 41 -1.34 -0.14 1.82
N ARG A 42 -1.17 -0.40 3.12
CA ARG A 42 0.03 -1.04 3.68
C ARG A 42 0.32 -2.39 3.03
N ARG A 43 -0.70 -3.25 2.91
CA ARG A 43 -0.56 -4.58 2.31
C ARG A 43 -0.26 -4.53 0.82
N ILE A 44 -0.91 -3.63 0.08
CA ILE A 44 -0.70 -3.48 -1.36
C ILE A 44 0.70 -2.92 -1.63
N ALA A 45 1.13 -1.89 -0.91
CA ALA A 45 2.46 -1.30 -1.05
C ALA A 45 3.59 -2.27 -0.62
N GLY A 46 3.39 -3.04 0.45
CA GLY A 46 4.36 -4.03 0.92
C GLY A 46 4.48 -5.30 0.05
N SER A 47 3.58 -5.49 -0.93
CA SER A 47 3.58 -6.67 -1.82
C SER A 47 4.30 -6.43 -3.15
N SER A 48 4.73 -5.20 -3.45
CA SER A 48 5.31 -4.78 -4.75
C SER A 48 6.75 -5.29 -4.98
N ASN A 49 7.06 -6.53 -4.60
CA ASN A 49 8.35 -7.25 -4.69
C ASN A 49 9.29 -7.08 -3.48
N PRO A 50 9.33 -8.03 -2.52
CA PRO A 50 10.38 -8.08 -1.51
C PRO A 50 11.65 -8.70 -2.12
N SER A 51 12.59 -7.87 -2.57
CA SER A 51 13.98 -8.35 -2.65
C SER A 51 14.50 -8.60 -1.22
N PRO A 52 15.19 -9.72 -0.95
CA PRO A 52 15.39 -10.26 0.41
C PRO A 52 16.46 -9.54 1.24
N ARG A 53 16.65 -8.24 1.05
CA ARG A 53 17.61 -7.43 1.82
C ARG A 53 16.88 -6.25 2.45
N VAL A 54 16.10 -6.57 3.48
CA VAL A 54 15.63 -5.67 4.56
C VAL A 54 15.27 -4.24 4.09
N SER A 55 14.12 -4.10 3.44
CA SER A 55 13.38 -2.84 3.34
C SER A 55 11.90 -3.21 3.24
N THR A 56 11.30 -3.57 4.38
CA THR A 56 9.92 -4.04 4.47
C THR A 56 9.25 -3.38 5.67
N ASP A 57 7.99 -3.01 5.50
CA ASP A 57 7.11 -2.33 6.47
C ASP A 57 7.52 -0.91 6.90
N ASP A 58 8.77 -0.66 7.32
CA ASP A 58 9.18 0.64 7.88
C ASP A 58 9.12 1.78 6.84
N ASP A 59 9.62 1.53 5.62
CA ASP A 59 9.53 2.51 4.51
C ASP A 59 8.09 2.80 4.07
N VAL A 60 7.21 1.79 4.14
CA VAL A 60 5.79 1.92 3.81
C VAL A 60 5.08 2.73 4.89
N LEU A 61 5.42 2.49 6.16
CA LEU A 61 4.91 3.25 7.30
C LEU A 61 5.42 4.70 7.25
N ALA A 62 6.70 4.92 6.97
CA ALA A 62 7.28 6.25 6.79
C ALA A 62 6.65 6.99 5.61
N ALA A 63 6.40 6.31 4.48
CA ALA A 63 5.71 6.90 3.34
C ALA A 63 4.24 7.19 3.62
N LEU A 64 3.54 6.28 4.31
CA LEU A 64 2.16 6.50 4.75
C LEU A 64 2.08 7.69 5.69
N ASP A 65 2.98 7.77 6.66
CA ASP A 65 3.05 8.86 7.64
C ASP A 65 3.42 10.20 6.98
N ALA A 66 4.39 10.21 6.07
CA ALA A 66 4.75 11.40 5.28
C ALA A 66 3.61 11.89 4.38
N VAL A 67 2.80 10.99 3.83
CA VAL A 67 1.61 11.36 3.05
C VAL A 67 0.45 11.79 3.96
N MET A 68 0.24 11.14 5.11
CA MET A 68 -0.83 11.48 6.06
C MET A 68 -0.57 12.80 6.81
N ARG A 69 0.69 13.14 7.11
CA ARG A 69 1.06 14.44 7.71
C ARG A 69 0.91 15.64 6.76
N ARG A 70 0.58 15.40 5.48
CA ARG A 70 0.45 16.44 4.44
C ARG A 70 -1.01 16.77 4.08
N GLY A 71 -1.95 16.45 4.98
CA GLY A 71 -3.39 16.71 4.85
C GLY A 71 -3.89 17.71 5.89
#